data_AF-A0A0K0XUL3-F1
#
_entry.id   AF-A0A0K0XUL3-F1
#
_cell.length_a   1.000
_cell.length_b   1.000
_cell.length_c   1.000
_cell.angle_alpha   90.00
_cell.angle_beta   90.00
_cell.angle_gamma   90.00
#
_symmetry.space_group_name_H-M   'P 1'
#
loop_
_entity.id
_entity.type
_entity.pdbx_description
1 polymer ?
#
loop_
_entity_poly.entity_id
_entity_poly.type
_entity_poly.pdbx_seq_one_letter_code
_entity_poly.pdbx_strand_id
1 'polypeptide(L)'
;MNWLDRFPLRAPHPVLMALEGRAFFEWSSLAVSWPILKRAPAGDGHPVLVLPGLVANDTSTWPIRRFLNSRGYAAYPWRQGFNIGPVDNLVERLEERLDTLHRRHGRTVSLIGWSLGGAMARALAVRMPEHVRSVITLGSPIQAEHQATNAWRIFELVSGWKADDPRLAEWLLEHPMAPSTSFLSKTDGIVNWRISMAPEHELSENIEVSASHMGMGANPIVLWAIADRLAQAEGEWKPLARDNPLRSLLYRDPKKARLADLIATRG
;
A
#
# COMPACT_ATOMS: atom_id res chain seq x y z
N MET A 1 -17.95 9.31 -19.57
CA MET A 1 -18.34 8.04 -18.93
C MET A 1 -17.09 7.19 -18.79
N ASN A 2 -16.55 7.04 -17.58
CA ASN A 2 -15.38 6.20 -17.36
C ASN A 2 -15.77 4.74 -17.62
N TRP A 3 -14.97 3.95 -18.33
CA TRP A 3 -15.31 2.54 -18.57
C TRP A 3 -15.41 1.75 -17.27
N LEU A 4 -14.78 2.24 -16.21
CA LEU A 4 -14.87 1.73 -14.84
C LEU A 4 -16.30 1.78 -14.30
N ASP A 5 -17.08 2.81 -14.62
CA ASP A 5 -18.43 2.98 -14.08
C ASP A 5 -19.45 1.98 -14.65
N ARG A 6 -19.05 1.19 -15.65
CA ARG A 6 -19.91 0.20 -16.31
C ARG A 6 -20.06 -1.11 -15.54
N PHE A 7 -19.28 -1.32 -14.48
CA PHE A 7 -19.28 -2.57 -13.70
C PHE A 7 -19.48 -2.29 -12.21
N PRO A 8 -20.26 -3.15 -11.50
CA PRO A 8 -20.52 -2.99 -10.07
C PRO A 8 -19.23 -3.14 -9.24
N LEU A 9 -19.13 -2.40 -8.14
CA LEU A 9 -18.06 -2.54 -7.15
C LEU A 9 -18.43 -3.67 -6.18
N ARG A 10 -17.74 -4.81 -6.30
CA ARG A 10 -17.94 -6.02 -5.47
C ARG A 10 -16.60 -6.58 -5.00
N ALA A 11 -16.63 -7.40 -3.95
CA ALA A 11 -15.46 -8.13 -3.50
C ALA A 11 -14.87 -9.02 -4.63
N PRO A 12 -13.54 -9.25 -4.66
CA PRO A 12 -12.91 -10.05 -5.71
C PRO A 12 -13.48 -11.46 -5.82
N HIS A 13 -13.55 -11.97 -7.06
CA HIS A 13 -14.09 -13.31 -7.35
C HIS A 13 -13.28 -14.42 -6.65
N PRO A 14 -13.91 -15.54 -6.21
CA PRO A 14 -13.22 -16.64 -5.54
C PRO A 14 -12.02 -17.21 -6.29
N VAL A 15 -12.01 -17.16 -7.62
CA VAL A 15 -10.84 -17.54 -8.44
C VAL A 15 -9.65 -16.64 -8.14
N LEU A 16 -9.83 -15.32 -8.03
CA LEU A 16 -8.75 -14.41 -7.67
C LEU A 16 -8.25 -14.69 -6.25
N MET A 17 -9.17 -14.99 -5.32
CA MET A 17 -8.81 -15.42 -3.96
C MET A 17 -8.00 -16.70 -3.96
N ALA A 18 -8.37 -17.72 -4.74
CA ALA A 18 -7.60 -18.95 -4.87
C ALA A 18 -6.20 -18.70 -5.48
N LEU A 19 -6.11 -17.77 -6.44
CA LEU A 19 -4.83 -17.40 -7.04
C LEU A 19 -3.90 -16.66 -6.07
N GLU A 20 -4.35 -16.23 -4.89
CA GLU A 20 -3.46 -15.72 -3.82
C GLU A 20 -2.45 -16.77 -3.34
N GLY A 21 -2.70 -18.07 -3.58
CA GLY A 21 -1.73 -19.13 -3.31
C GLY A 21 -0.39 -18.94 -4.04
N ARG A 22 -0.36 -18.16 -5.12
CA ARG A 22 0.88 -17.78 -5.82
C ARG A 22 1.83 -16.93 -4.98
N ALA A 23 1.34 -16.33 -3.88
CA ALA A 23 2.16 -15.57 -2.94
C ALA A 23 3.39 -16.38 -2.55
N PHE A 24 3.27 -17.69 -2.28
CA PHE A 24 4.41 -18.55 -1.94
C PHE A 24 5.58 -18.40 -2.94
N PHE A 25 5.29 -18.40 -4.24
CA PHE A 25 6.30 -18.21 -5.27
C PHE A 25 6.83 -16.77 -5.31
N GLU A 26 5.99 -15.77 -5.10
CA GLU A 26 6.42 -14.37 -5.02
C GLU A 26 7.40 -14.15 -3.86
N TRP A 27 7.14 -14.76 -2.71
CA TRP A 27 8.01 -14.77 -1.55
C TRP A 27 9.35 -15.46 -1.84
N SER A 28 9.36 -16.55 -2.62
CA SER A 28 10.60 -17.19 -3.07
C SER A 28 11.38 -16.33 -4.09
N SER A 29 10.68 -15.58 -4.93
CA SER A 29 11.28 -14.75 -5.98
C SER A 29 12.12 -13.60 -5.42
N LEU A 30 11.81 -13.14 -4.20
CA LEU A 30 12.57 -12.12 -3.50
C LEU A 30 14.04 -12.51 -3.32
N ALA A 31 14.28 -13.74 -2.86
CA ALA A 31 15.64 -14.23 -2.64
C ALA A 31 16.44 -14.30 -3.95
N VAL A 32 15.80 -14.82 -5.01
CA VAL A 32 16.40 -14.94 -6.34
C VAL A 32 16.72 -13.57 -6.95
N SER A 33 15.82 -12.61 -6.76
CA SER A 33 15.94 -11.26 -7.32
C SER A 33 16.77 -10.30 -6.47
N TRP A 34 17.28 -10.75 -5.32
CA TRP A 34 18.02 -9.91 -4.37
C TRP A 34 19.23 -9.18 -4.98
N PRO A 35 20.08 -9.81 -5.83
CA PRO A 35 21.20 -9.12 -6.47
C PRO A 35 20.76 -7.97 -7.38
N ILE A 36 19.61 -8.12 -8.05
CA ILE A 36 19.01 -7.07 -8.88
C ILE A 36 18.48 -5.97 -7.97
N LEU A 37 17.72 -6.32 -6.93
CA LEU A 37 17.16 -5.37 -5.97
C LEU A 37 18.21 -4.50 -5.26
N LYS A 38 19.43 -5.01 -5.05
CA LYS A 38 20.55 -4.20 -4.52
C LYS A 38 20.95 -3.03 -5.43
N ARG A 39 20.59 -3.08 -6.72
CA ARG A 39 20.81 -2.01 -7.71
C ARG A 39 19.64 -1.02 -7.80
N ALA A 40 18.54 -1.25 -7.07
CA ALA A 40 17.45 -0.28 -6.97
C ALA A 40 17.98 1.06 -6.41
N PRO A 41 17.28 2.18 -6.62
CA PRO A 41 17.68 3.47 -6.06
C PRO A 41 18.01 3.41 -4.56
N ALA A 42 19.02 4.19 -4.14
CA ALA A 42 19.46 4.24 -2.75
C ALA A 42 18.65 5.29 -1.98
N GLY A 43 18.48 5.05 -0.69
CA GLY A 43 17.92 6.01 0.24
C GLY A 43 18.95 7.01 0.74
N ASP A 44 18.45 8.15 1.22
CA ASP A 44 19.23 9.23 1.82
C ASP A 44 19.31 9.11 3.36
N GLY A 45 18.95 7.96 3.93
CA GLY A 45 18.93 7.73 5.38
C GLY A 45 17.62 8.06 6.10
N HIS A 46 16.60 8.62 5.45
CA HIS A 46 15.38 9.02 6.16
C HIS A 46 14.62 7.84 6.77
N PRO A 47 13.85 8.09 7.86
CA PRO A 47 13.05 7.05 8.49
C PRO A 47 11.84 6.64 7.63
N VAL A 48 11.57 5.34 7.61
CA VAL A 48 10.38 4.77 6.95
C VAL A 48 9.60 3.92 7.95
N LEU A 49 8.34 4.25 8.23
CA LEU A 49 7.46 3.46 9.10
C LEU A 49 6.60 2.53 8.25
N VAL A 50 6.63 1.22 8.56
CA VAL A 50 5.90 0.20 7.79
C VAL A 50 4.75 -0.41 8.60
N LEU A 51 3.51 -0.27 8.11
CA LEU A 51 2.29 -0.69 8.76
C LEU A 51 1.72 -1.99 8.11
N PRO A 52 1.51 -3.06 8.90
CA PRO A 52 0.99 -4.33 8.41
C PRO A 52 -0.51 -4.28 8.10
N GLY A 53 -0.98 -5.24 7.31
CA GLY A 53 -2.40 -5.47 7.03
C GLY A 53 -3.15 -6.13 8.19
N LEU A 54 -4.46 -6.25 8.04
CA LEU A 54 -5.38 -6.86 9.01
C LEU A 54 -4.93 -8.27 9.43
N VAL A 55 -4.97 -8.56 10.73
CA VAL A 55 -4.52 -9.80 11.40
C VAL A 55 -3.02 -10.09 11.19
N ALA A 56 -2.26 -9.18 10.59
CA ALA A 56 -0.82 -9.30 10.44
C ALA A 56 -0.08 -8.42 11.46
N ASN A 57 1.23 -8.61 11.56
CA ASN A 57 2.10 -7.89 12.49
C ASN A 57 3.44 -7.54 11.82
N ASP A 58 4.43 -7.12 12.60
CA ASP A 58 5.74 -6.77 12.06
C ASP A 58 6.40 -7.91 11.25
N THR A 59 6.20 -9.18 11.56
CA THR A 59 6.87 -10.27 10.83
C THR A 59 6.48 -10.30 9.36
N SER A 60 5.21 -9.98 9.03
CA SER A 60 4.73 -9.97 7.63
C SER A 60 5.37 -8.87 6.79
N THR A 61 5.74 -7.74 7.41
CA THR A 61 6.38 -6.60 6.74
C THR A 61 7.90 -6.63 6.85
N TRP A 62 8.48 -7.66 7.47
CA TRP A 62 9.92 -7.80 7.60
C TRP A 62 10.68 -7.74 6.27
N PRO A 63 10.23 -8.36 5.15
CA PRO A 63 10.96 -8.30 3.90
C PRO A 63 11.09 -6.89 3.33
N ILE A 64 10.00 -6.10 3.39
CA ILE A 64 9.99 -4.69 2.98
C ILE A 64 11.07 -3.95 3.79
N ARG A 65 11.04 -4.06 5.11
CA ARG A 65 11.99 -3.38 6.01
C ARG A 65 13.42 -3.85 5.78
N ARG A 66 13.63 -5.15 5.56
CA ARG A 66 14.93 -5.76 5.27
C ARG A 66 15.52 -5.25 3.95
N PHE A 67 14.69 -5.10 2.93
CA PHE A 67 15.05 -4.51 1.64
C PHE A 67 15.40 -3.04 1.80
N LEU A 68 14.54 -2.24 2.42
CA LEU A 68 14.77 -0.81 2.64
C LEU A 68 16.04 -0.52 3.44
N ASN A 69 16.30 -1.27 4.52
CA ASN A 69 17.54 -1.16 5.29
C ASN A 69 18.77 -1.48 4.41
N SER A 70 18.67 -2.41 3.47
CA SER A 70 19.75 -2.70 2.51
C SER A 70 19.92 -1.64 1.42
N ARG A 71 18.95 -0.73 1.28
CA ARG A 71 19.01 0.42 0.37
C ARG A 71 19.41 1.72 1.05
N GLY A 72 19.67 1.71 2.36
CA GLY A 72 20.14 2.89 3.10
C GLY A 72 19.02 3.71 3.73
N TYR A 73 17.80 3.17 3.86
CA TYR A 73 16.74 3.79 4.66
C TYR A 73 16.80 3.30 6.11
N ALA A 74 16.29 4.10 7.05
CA ALA A 74 16.05 3.65 8.42
C ALA A 74 14.62 3.09 8.55
N ALA A 75 14.41 1.82 8.20
CA ALA A 75 13.08 1.22 8.18
C ALA A 75 12.65 0.69 9.56
N TYR A 76 11.47 1.10 10.02
CA TYR A 76 10.94 0.81 11.34
C TYR A 76 9.69 -0.06 11.32
N PRO A 77 9.56 -1.00 12.27
CA PRO A 77 8.30 -1.65 12.60
C PRO A 77 7.25 -0.66 13.11
N TRP A 78 5.98 -1.06 13.00
CA TRP A 78 4.86 -0.36 13.63
C TRP A 78 4.83 -0.53 15.16
N ARG A 79 5.28 -1.68 15.68
CA ARG A 79 5.31 -2.07 17.10
C ARG A 79 3.98 -1.99 17.86
N GLN A 80 2.86 -2.29 17.19
CA GLN A 80 1.52 -2.28 17.82
C GLN A 80 0.91 -3.68 17.99
N GLY A 81 1.73 -4.74 17.92
CA GLY A 81 1.24 -6.12 18.00
C GLY A 81 0.65 -6.60 16.69
N PHE A 82 -0.58 -7.13 16.72
CA PHE A 82 -1.36 -7.51 15.54
C PHE A 82 -2.32 -6.39 15.12
N ASN A 83 -2.49 -6.19 13.81
CA ASN A 83 -3.44 -5.22 13.28
C ASN A 83 -4.85 -5.77 13.31
N ILE A 84 -5.55 -5.52 14.40
CA ILE A 84 -6.96 -5.89 14.56
C ILE A 84 -7.90 -4.71 14.32
N GLY A 85 -7.44 -3.67 13.60
CA GLY A 85 -8.23 -2.46 13.36
C GLY A 85 -8.02 -1.37 14.42
N PRO A 86 -8.80 -0.28 14.33
CA PRO A 86 -8.60 0.95 15.12
C PRO A 86 -9.15 0.86 16.54
N VAL A 87 -8.70 -0.15 17.28
CA VAL A 87 -9.12 -0.42 18.66
C VAL A 87 -8.07 0.06 19.66
N ASP A 88 -8.47 0.15 20.93
CA ASP A 88 -7.58 0.43 22.06
C ASP A 88 -6.71 1.68 21.89
N ASN A 89 -7.21 2.81 21.38
CA ASN A 89 -6.40 4.02 21.16
C ASN A 89 -5.19 3.80 20.21
N LEU A 90 -5.35 2.92 19.21
CA LEU A 90 -4.31 2.63 18.22
C LEU A 90 -3.87 3.89 17.47
N VAL A 91 -4.80 4.82 17.20
CA VAL A 91 -4.51 6.06 16.46
C VAL A 91 -3.49 6.90 17.22
N GLU A 92 -3.75 7.17 18.49
CA GLU A 92 -2.90 7.96 19.38
C GLU A 92 -1.51 7.32 19.49
N ARG A 93 -1.45 5.99 19.62
CA ARG A 93 -0.16 5.27 19.65
C ARG A 93 0.60 5.37 18.32
N LEU A 94 -0.10 5.38 17.18
CA LEU A 94 0.54 5.55 15.87
C LEU A 94 1.04 6.99 15.68
N GLU A 95 0.31 7.98 16.19
CA GLU A 95 0.74 9.38 16.22
C GLU A 95 2.01 9.55 17.08
N GLU A 96 2.01 9.01 18.30
CA GLU A 96 3.18 9.00 19.18
C GLU A 96 4.37 8.28 18.54
N ARG A 97 4.10 7.17 17.83
CA ARG A 97 5.12 6.39 17.13
C ARG A 97 5.76 7.20 16.01
N LEU A 98 4.95 7.91 15.21
CA LEU A 98 5.41 8.76 14.13
C LEU A 98 6.20 9.96 14.68
N ASP A 99 5.67 10.65 15.69
CA ASP A 99 6.34 11.77 16.36
C ASP A 99 7.70 11.36 16.93
N THR A 100 7.78 10.21 17.58
CA THR A 100 9.04 9.68 18.11
C THR A 100 10.08 9.46 17.01
N LEU A 101 9.68 8.94 15.85
CA LEU A 101 10.59 8.73 14.73
C LEU A 101 11.03 10.06 14.10
N HIS A 102 10.08 10.99 13.94
CA HIS A 102 10.35 12.33 13.43
C HIS A 102 11.39 13.05 14.30
N ARG A 103 11.15 13.12 15.63
CA ARG A 103 12.08 13.75 16.59
C ARG A 103 13.44 13.06 16.65
N ARG A 104 13.47 11.72 16.61
CA ARG A 104 14.72 10.95 16.67
C ARG A 104 15.64 11.23 15.50
N HIS A 105 15.08 11.39 14.30
CA HIS A 105 15.86 11.59 13.08
C HIS A 105 16.01 13.07 12.71
N GLY A 106 15.18 13.96 13.26
CA GLY A 106 15.11 15.36 12.82
C GLY A 106 14.67 15.50 11.37
N ARG A 107 13.87 14.54 10.87
CA ARG A 107 13.46 14.41 9.47
C ARG A 107 12.02 13.94 9.38
N THR A 108 11.33 14.31 8.31
CA THR A 108 10.02 13.76 7.95
C THR A 108 10.13 12.25 7.68
N VAL A 109 9.04 11.51 7.93
CA VAL A 109 8.99 10.05 7.88
C VAL A 109 8.15 9.60 6.69
N SER A 110 8.67 8.68 5.87
CA SER A 110 7.83 8.04 4.84
C SER A 110 7.01 6.91 5.45
N LEU A 111 5.75 6.81 5.06
CA LEU A 111 4.83 5.77 5.52
C LEU A 111 4.63 4.74 4.41
N ILE A 112 4.75 3.46 4.74
CA ILE A 112 4.34 2.36 3.86
C ILE A 112 3.29 1.56 4.57
N GLY A 113 2.10 1.44 4.01
CA GLY A 113 1.04 0.62 4.58
C GLY A 113 0.54 -0.43 3.60
N TRP A 114 0.34 -1.64 4.10
CA TRP A 114 -0.19 -2.75 3.32
C TRP A 114 -1.62 -3.04 3.76
N SER A 115 -2.55 -3.17 2.79
CA SER A 115 -3.94 -3.49 3.08
C SER A 115 -4.52 -2.46 4.05
N LEU A 116 -5.19 -2.87 5.14
CA LEU A 116 -5.68 -1.98 6.20
C LEU A 116 -4.60 -1.02 6.76
N GLY A 117 -3.34 -1.47 6.85
CA GLY A 117 -2.23 -0.61 7.28
C GLY A 117 -2.00 0.59 6.36
N GLY A 118 -2.38 0.51 5.07
CA GLY A 118 -2.31 1.64 4.13
C GLY A 118 -3.43 2.64 4.31
N ALA A 119 -4.64 2.21 4.66
CA ALA A 119 -5.70 3.11 5.08
C ALA A 119 -5.28 3.91 6.33
N MET A 120 -4.71 3.21 7.32
CA MET A 120 -4.16 3.83 8.53
C MET A 120 -2.99 4.78 8.22
N ALA A 121 -2.09 4.41 7.31
CA ALA A 121 -0.97 5.25 6.90
C ALA A 121 -1.43 6.56 6.24
N ARG A 122 -2.48 6.50 5.39
CA ARG A 122 -3.08 7.70 4.80
C ARG A 122 -3.73 8.59 5.86
N ALA A 123 -4.53 8.01 6.75
CA ALA A 123 -5.17 8.74 7.84
C ALA A 123 -4.14 9.43 8.74
N LEU A 124 -3.04 8.74 9.07
CA LEU A 124 -1.95 9.29 9.86
C LEU A 124 -1.25 10.47 9.16
N ALA A 125 -1.07 10.38 7.83
CA ALA A 125 -0.48 11.46 7.05
C ALA A 125 -1.38 12.70 6.91
N VAL A 126 -2.70 12.52 6.94
CA VAL A 126 -3.65 13.63 7.02
C VAL A 126 -3.57 14.31 8.38
N ARG A 127 -3.49 13.53 9.45
CA ARG A 127 -3.49 14.03 10.84
C ARG A 127 -2.17 14.67 11.27
N MET A 128 -1.04 14.21 10.71
CA MET A 128 0.31 14.68 11.05
C MET A 128 1.09 15.07 9.78
N PRO A 129 0.62 16.06 9.00
CA PRO A 129 1.19 16.36 7.69
C PRO A 129 2.66 16.82 7.76
N GLU A 130 3.02 17.60 8.78
CA GLU A 130 4.38 18.11 8.99
C GLU A 130 5.39 17.00 9.34
N HIS A 131 4.90 15.83 9.77
CA HIS A 131 5.74 14.69 10.14
C HIS A 131 5.98 13.74 8.97
N VAL A 132 5.21 13.84 7.89
CA VAL A 132 5.17 12.84 6.81
C VAL A 132 5.84 13.33 5.54
N ARG A 133 6.82 12.56 5.07
CA ARG A 133 7.54 12.81 3.82
C ARG A 133 6.75 12.37 2.59
N SER A 134 6.17 11.18 2.66
CA SER A 134 5.39 10.56 1.59
C SER A 134 4.63 9.34 2.10
N VAL A 135 3.60 8.92 1.37
CA VAL A 135 2.77 7.75 1.69
C VAL A 135 2.77 6.78 0.53
N ILE A 136 3.05 5.50 0.82
CA ILE A 136 2.95 4.41 -0.15
C ILE A 136 1.96 3.37 0.37
N THR A 137 0.99 3.00 -0.46
CA THR A 137 -0.01 1.99 -0.11
C THR A 137 0.08 0.76 -1.02
N LEU A 138 -0.13 -0.43 -0.46
CA LEU A 138 -0.03 -1.72 -1.16
C LEU A 138 -1.38 -2.45 -1.04
N GLY A 139 -2.15 -2.52 -2.12
CA GLY A 139 -3.46 -3.21 -2.16
C GLY A 139 -4.42 -2.73 -1.07
N SER A 140 -4.35 -1.46 -0.70
CA SER A 140 -5.07 -0.92 0.46
C SER A 140 -6.47 -0.46 0.10
N PRO A 141 -7.51 -0.71 0.93
CA PRO A 141 -8.84 -0.16 0.69
C PRO A 141 -8.85 1.32 1.11
N ILE A 142 -8.62 2.22 0.15
CA ILE A 142 -8.44 3.66 0.41
C ILE A 142 -9.58 4.55 -0.11
N GLN A 143 -10.60 3.94 -0.72
CA GLN A 143 -11.89 4.57 -1.01
C GLN A 143 -12.99 4.02 -0.10
N ALA A 144 -13.96 4.86 0.26
CA ALA A 144 -15.06 4.53 1.16
C ALA A 144 -16.14 3.65 0.51
N GLU A 145 -15.78 2.40 0.18
CA GLU A 145 -16.66 1.41 -0.44
C GLU A 145 -16.49 0.05 0.24
N HIS A 146 -17.22 -0.13 1.34
CA HIS A 146 -16.94 -1.13 2.38
C HIS A 146 -17.20 -2.59 1.95
N GLN A 147 -18.06 -2.84 0.96
CA GLN A 147 -18.41 -4.19 0.50
C GLN A 147 -17.48 -4.74 -0.60
N ALA A 148 -16.48 -3.97 -1.04
CA ALA A 148 -15.61 -4.34 -2.15
C ALA A 148 -14.31 -5.07 -1.72
N THR A 149 -14.32 -5.76 -0.57
CA THR A 149 -13.20 -6.59 -0.08
C THR A 149 -13.70 -7.94 0.42
N ASN A 150 -12.89 -9.00 0.34
CA ASN A 150 -13.17 -10.29 1.00
C ASN A 150 -12.78 -10.29 2.49
N ALA A 151 -12.07 -9.25 2.96
CA ALA A 151 -11.55 -9.18 4.32
C ALA A 151 -12.52 -8.54 5.33
N TRP A 152 -13.66 -7.99 4.91
CA TRP A 152 -14.57 -7.24 5.80
C TRP A 152 -15.07 -8.10 6.97
N ARG A 153 -15.41 -9.38 6.74
CA ARG A 153 -15.88 -10.27 7.82
C ARG A 153 -14.82 -10.49 8.88
N ILE A 154 -13.56 -10.63 8.46
CA ILE A 154 -12.44 -10.78 9.37
C ILE A 154 -12.25 -9.48 10.14
N PHE A 155 -12.35 -8.33 9.46
CA PHE A 155 -12.24 -7.02 10.08
C PHE A 155 -13.28 -6.85 11.19
N GLU A 156 -14.54 -7.10 10.89
CA GLU A 156 -15.62 -6.95 11.87
C GLU A 156 -15.44 -7.90 13.06
N LEU A 157 -15.01 -9.14 12.79
CA LEU A 157 -14.78 -10.14 13.83
C LEU A 157 -13.67 -9.72 14.80
N VAL A 158 -12.53 -9.21 14.30
CA VAL A 158 -11.35 -8.93 15.14
C VAL A 158 -11.34 -7.53 15.73
N SER A 159 -11.99 -6.56 15.07
CA SER A 159 -12.07 -5.18 15.54
C SER A 159 -13.31 -4.89 16.39
N GLY A 160 -14.38 -5.66 16.19
CA GLY A 160 -15.71 -5.34 16.73
C GLY A 160 -16.39 -4.13 16.06
N TRP A 161 -15.75 -3.50 15.06
CA TRP A 161 -16.33 -2.41 14.28
C TRP A 161 -17.08 -2.97 13.09
N LYS A 162 -18.11 -2.26 12.63
CA LYS A 162 -18.73 -2.61 11.34
C LYS A 162 -17.85 -2.14 10.20
N ALA A 163 -17.85 -2.88 9.09
CA ALA A 163 -17.09 -2.49 7.92
C ALA A 163 -17.58 -1.15 7.35
N ASP A 164 -18.87 -0.84 7.49
CA ASP A 164 -19.55 0.40 7.05
C ASP A 164 -19.59 1.50 8.12
N ASP A 165 -18.77 1.41 9.16
CA ASP A 165 -18.71 2.42 10.21
C ASP A 165 -18.31 3.79 9.63
N PRO A 166 -19.12 4.86 9.82
CA PRO A 166 -18.83 6.19 9.27
C PRO A 166 -17.45 6.75 9.67
N ARG A 167 -16.95 6.38 10.86
CA ARG A 167 -15.64 6.81 11.35
C ARG A 167 -14.49 6.26 10.51
N LEU A 168 -14.68 5.08 9.88
CA LEU A 168 -13.72 4.52 8.93
C LEU A 168 -13.76 5.28 7.60
N ALA A 169 -14.95 5.71 7.16
CA ALA A 169 -15.09 6.50 5.95
C ALA A 169 -14.39 7.86 6.10
N GLU A 170 -14.53 8.52 7.25
CA GLU A 170 -13.84 9.78 7.55
C GLU A 170 -12.32 9.69 7.36
N TRP A 171 -11.70 8.56 7.69
CA TRP A 171 -10.25 8.33 7.51
C TRP A 171 -9.81 8.23 6.05
N LEU A 172 -10.76 7.96 5.16
CA LEU A 172 -10.52 7.69 3.74
C LEU A 172 -10.86 8.88 2.85
N LEU A 173 -11.72 9.79 3.33
CA LEU A 173 -12.23 10.95 2.59
C LEU A 173 -11.14 11.98 2.29
N GLU A 174 -10.20 12.19 3.21
CA GLU A 174 -9.18 13.22 3.06
C GLU A 174 -7.93 12.69 2.33
N HIS A 175 -7.38 13.51 1.44
CA HIS A 175 -6.15 13.22 0.73
C HIS A 175 -4.96 13.81 1.50
N PRO A 176 -3.89 13.03 1.78
CA PRO A 176 -2.69 13.59 2.41
C PRO A 176 -2.09 14.73 1.58
N MET A 177 -1.56 15.76 2.25
CA MET A 177 -0.77 16.81 1.56
C MET A 177 0.56 16.26 1.04
N ALA A 178 1.09 15.22 1.68
CA ALA A 178 2.31 14.55 1.28
C ALA A 178 2.11 13.73 -0.01
N PRO A 179 3.15 13.59 -0.85
CA PRO A 179 3.08 12.76 -2.04
C PRO A 179 2.65 11.32 -1.74
N SER A 180 1.71 10.82 -2.54
CA SER A 180 1.01 9.56 -2.31
C SER A 180 1.10 8.63 -3.51
N THR A 181 1.63 7.43 -3.33
CA THR A 181 1.67 6.39 -4.36
C THR A 181 0.80 5.22 -3.93
N SER A 182 -0.18 4.84 -4.76
CA SER A 182 -0.95 3.62 -4.56
C SER A 182 -0.53 2.52 -5.52
N PHE A 183 -0.07 1.40 -4.98
CA PHE A 183 0.12 0.16 -5.70
C PHE A 183 -1.12 -0.72 -5.58
N LEU A 184 -1.59 -1.19 -6.72
CA LEU A 184 -2.78 -2.05 -6.80
C LEU A 184 -2.55 -3.14 -7.84
N SER A 185 -3.29 -4.25 -7.71
CA SER A 185 -3.28 -5.30 -8.71
C SER A 185 -4.68 -5.68 -9.12
N LYS A 186 -4.96 -5.72 -10.42
CA LYS A 186 -6.24 -6.21 -10.95
C LYS A 186 -6.49 -7.70 -10.65
N THR A 187 -5.44 -8.41 -10.24
CA THR A 187 -5.50 -9.82 -9.82
C THR A 187 -5.45 -9.99 -8.30
N ASP A 188 -5.66 -8.91 -7.54
CA ASP A 188 -5.81 -8.96 -6.08
C ASP A 188 -7.08 -9.74 -5.71
N GLY A 189 -6.92 -10.80 -4.92
CA GLY A 189 -8.02 -11.66 -4.49
C GLY A 189 -8.69 -11.23 -3.19
N ILE A 190 -8.19 -10.21 -2.50
CA ILE A 190 -8.64 -9.78 -1.17
C ILE A 190 -9.33 -8.42 -1.23
N VAL A 191 -8.78 -7.46 -1.97
CA VAL A 191 -9.29 -6.10 -2.09
C VAL A 191 -9.58 -5.81 -3.55
N ASN A 192 -10.79 -5.31 -3.86
CA ASN A 192 -11.07 -4.87 -5.23
C ASN A 192 -10.13 -3.72 -5.58
N TRP A 193 -9.33 -3.89 -6.61
CA TRP A 193 -8.31 -2.94 -7.03
C TRP A 193 -8.81 -1.50 -7.22
N ARG A 194 -10.10 -1.32 -7.57
CA ARG A 194 -10.71 0.01 -7.75
C ARG A 194 -10.78 0.78 -6.43
N ILE A 195 -11.05 0.11 -5.32
CA ILE A 195 -11.05 0.77 -4.00
C ILE A 195 -9.63 0.98 -3.46
N SER A 196 -8.62 0.42 -4.13
CA SER A 196 -7.22 0.76 -3.92
C SER A 196 -6.72 1.92 -4.75
N MET A 197 -7.53 2.47 -5.67
CA MET A 197 -7.10 3.66 -6.40
C MET A 197 -7.17 4.89 -5.50
N ALA A 198 -6.08 5.63 -5.39
CA ALA A 198 -6.10 6.96 -4.81
C ALA A 198 -6.87 7.90 -5.75
N PRO A 199 -7.61 8.89 -5.20
CA PRO A 199 -8.20 9.96 -6.00
C PRO A 199 -7.13 10.70 -6.82
N GLU A 200 -7.57 11.30 -7.94
CA GLU A 200 -6.70 12.14 -8.75
C GLU A 200 -6.29 13.39 -7.98
N HIS A 201 -4.99 13.60 -7.85
CA HIS A 201 -4.41 14.73 -7.15
C HIS A 201 -3.01 15.00 -7.73
N GLU A 202 -2.54 16.25 -7.67
CA GLU A 202 -1.26 16.66 -8.27
C GLU A 202 -0.05 15.91 -7.71
N LEU A 203 -0.12 15.49 -6.46
CA LEU A 203 0.90 14.72 -5.75
C LEU A 203 0.51 13.25 -5.54
N SER A 204 -0.43 12.73 -6.34
CA SER A 204 -0.92 11.36 -6.23
C SER A 204 -0.68 10.58 -7.51
N GLU A 205 -0.35 9.30 -7.38
CA GLU A 205 -0.30 8.40 -8.52
C GLU A 205 -0.82 7.01 -8.19
N ASN A 206 -1.38 6.36 -9.20
CA ASN A 206 -1.82 4.97 -9.15
C ASN A 206 -0.93 4.12 -10.07
N ILE A 207 -0.38 3.04 -9.53
CA ILE A 207 0.54 2.13 -10.24
C ILE A 207 -0.02 0.71 -10.18
N GLU A 208 -0.46 0.20 -11.32
CA GLU A 208 -0.88 -1.19 -11.43
C GLU A 208 0.34 -2.10 -11.57
N VAL A 209 0.41 -3.12 -10.71
CA VAL A 209 1.45 -4.15 -10.70
C VAL A 209 0.87 -5.54 -10.86
N SER A 210 1.70 -6.47 -11.34
CA SER A 210 1.39 -7.90 -11.32
C SER A 210 1.86 -8.49 -9.98
N ALA A 211 0.96 -8.59 -9.02
CA ALA A 211 1.20 -9.24 -7.74
C ALA A 211 -0.09 -9.90 -7.20
N SER A 212 0.04 -10.87 -6.30
CA SER A 212 -1.07 -11.19 -5.39
C SER A 212 -1.16 -10.17 -4.26
N HIS A 213 -2.30 -10.10 -3.58
CA HIS A 213 -2.44 -9.27 -2.38
C HIS A 213 -1.39 -9.63 -1.33
N MET A 214 -1.24 -10.93 -1.05
CA MET A 214 -0.34 -11.48 -0.02
C MET A 214 1.14 -11.52 -0.44
N GLY A 215 1.43 -11.46 -1.74
CA GLY A 215 2.79 -11.44 -2.29
C GLY A 215 3.33 -10.04 -2.55
N MET A 216 2.49 -9.00 -2.55
CA MET A 216 2.88 -7.64 -2.94
C MET A 216 4.06 -7.10 -2.15
N GLY A 217 4.12 -7.37 -0.83
CA GLY A 217 5.23 -6.93 0.03
C GLY A 217 6.57 -7.64 -0.20
N ALA A 218 6.60 -8.76 -0.94
CA ALA A 218 7.83 -9.47 -1.31
C ALA A 218 8.13 -9.40 -2.81
N ASN A 219 7.21 -8.83 -3.61
CA ASN A 219 7.32 -8.80 -5.06
C ASN A 219 8.47 -7.85 -5.51
N PRO A 220 9.49 -8.34 -6.24
CA PRO A 220 10.64 -7.52 -6.63
C PRO A 220 10.31 -6.29 -7.47
N ILE A 221 9.27 -6.38 -8.31
CA ILE A 221 8.82 -5.25 -9.14
C ILE A 221 8.29 -4.13 -8.25
N VAL A 222 7.51 -4.50 -7.22
CA VAL A 222 6.95 -3.57 -6.23
C VAL A 222 8.06 -2.97 -5.38
N LEU A 223 8.98 -3.78 -4.84
CA LEU A 223 10.09 -3.29 -4.02
C LEU A 223 10.99 -2.31 -4.79
N TRP A 224 11.28 -2.59 -6.06
CA TRP A 224 12.03 -1.66 -6.90
C TRP A 224 11.30 -0.32 -7.05
N ALA A 225 9.99 -0.36 -7.32
CA ALA A 225 9.20 0.86 -7.43
C ALA A 225 9.14 1.62 -6.11
N ILE A 226 8.97 0.95 -4.96
CA ILE A 226 9.04 1.57 -3.64
C ILE A 226 10.35 2.35 -3.48
N ALA A 227 11.49 1.73 -3.79
CA ALA A 227 12.79 2.42 -3.70
C ALA A 227 12.87 3.62 -4.65
N ASP A 228 12.36 3.48 -5.88
CA ASP A 228 12.30 4.56 -6.87
C ASP A 228 11.43 5.74 -6.42
N ARG A 229 10.31 5.48 -5.73
CA ARG A 229 9.47 6.52 -5.11
C ARG A 229 10.17 7.18 -3.92
N LEU A 230 10.72 6.39 -3.01
CA LEU A 230 11.36 6.88 -1.79
C LEU A 230 12.67 7.64 -2.06
N ALA A 231 13.35 7.38 -3.19
CA ALA A 231 14.60 8.05 -3.54
C ALA A 231 14.41 9.52 -3.99
N GLN A 232 13.17 9.97 -4.18
CA GLN A 232 12.90 11.36 -4.56
C GLN A 232 13.16 12.32 -3.39
N ALA A 233 13.74 13.49 -3.71
CA ALA A 233 13.93 14.56 -2.75
C ALA A 233 12.59 15.20 -2.37
N GLU A 234 12.51 15.77 -1.17
CA GLU A 234 11.34 16.54 -0.74
C GLU A 234 11.13 17.75 -1.68
N GLY A 235 9.90 17.97 -2.11
CA GLY A 235 9.55 19.02 -3.07
C GLY A 235 9.83 18.69 -4.54
N GLU A 236 10.50 17.57 -4.85
CA GLU A 236 10.83 17.16 -6.24
C GLU A 236 9.99 15.98 -6.74
N TRP A 237 8.77 15.83 -6.21
CA TRP A 237 7.94 14.68 -6.54
C TRP A 237 7.60 14.64 -8.04
N LYS A 238 7.73 13.45 -8.62
CA LYS A 238 7.32 13.13 -9.99
C LYS A 238 6.69 11.74 -10.10
N PRO A 239 5.69 11.57 -10.98
CA PRO A 239 5.11 10.26 -11.27
C PRO A 239 6.13 9.26 -11.80
N LEU A 240 5.80 7.97 -11.70
CA LEU A 240 6.69 6.90 -12.10
C LEU A 240 6.86 6.91 -13.61
N ALA A 241 8.11 7.02 -14.05
CA ALA A 241 8.43 6.99 -15.46
C ALA A 241 8.02 5.64 -16.08
N ARG A 242 7.21 5.74 -17.13
CA ARG A 242 6.80 4.65 -18.02
C ARG A 242 7.39 4.87 -19.41
N ASP A 243 8.64 5.35 -19.43
CA ASP A 243 9.36 5.89 -20.59
C ASP A 243 9.83 4.83 -21.60
N ASN A 244 9.85 3.56 -21.20
CA ASN A 244 10.26 2.46 -22.07
C ASN A 244 9.28 1.26 -21.99
N PRO A 245 9.32 0.35 -22.99
CA PRO A 245 8.39 -0.79 -23.06
C PRO A 245 8.42 -1.69 -21.83
N LEU A 246 9.60 -1.92 -21.23
CA LEU A 246 9.73 -2.75 -20.03
C LEU A 246 9.05 -2.08 -18.82
N ARG A 247 9.35 -0.80 -18.55
CA ARG A 247 8.70 -0.07 -17.44
C ARG A 247 7.19 0.07 -17.67
N SER A 248 6.76 0.35 -18.89
CA SER A 248 5.34 0.38 -19.26
C SER A 248 4.65 -0.98 -19.07
N LEU A 249 5.37 -2.08 -19.28
CA LEU A 249 4.85 -3.43 -19.03
C LEU A 249 4.83 -3.80 -17.55
N LEU A 250 5.81 -3.38 -16.76
CA LEU A 250 5.90 -3.71 -15.32
C LEU A 250 5.00 -2.84 -14.45
N TYR A 251 4.88 -1.55 -14.81
CA TYR A 251 4.20 -0.52 -14.04
C TYR A 251 3.12 0.15 -14.89
N ARG A 252 1.92 -0.39 -14.84
CA ARG A 252 0.87 0.05 -15.77
C ARG A 252 0.03 1.18 -15.18
N ASP A 253 -0.72 1.80 -16.08
CA ASP A 253 -1.80 2.72 -15.74
C ASP A 253 -3.10 1.91 -15.57
N PRO A 254 -3.68 1.88 -14.36
CA PRO A 254 -4.89 1.10 -14.08
C PRO A 254 -6.11 1.55 -14.88
N LYS A 255 -6.14 2.81 -15.34
CA LYS A 255 -7.24 3.35 -16.15
C LYS A 255 -7.24 2.84 -17.58
N LYS A 256 -6.19 2.14 -18.04
CA LYS A 256 -6.16 1.51 -19.36
C LYS A 256 -6.80 0.13 -19.30
N ALA A 257 -7.89 -0.04 -20.06
CA ALA A 257 -8.65 -1.29 -20.14
C ALA A 257 -7.84 -2.42 -20.80
N ARG A 258 -8.00 -3.65 -20.30
CA ARG A 258 -7.32 -4.89 -20.73
C ARG A 258 -8.18 -6.13 -20.53
N LEU A 259 -7.74 -7.24 -21.10
CA LEU A 259 -8.38 -8.55 -20.96
C LEU A 259 -8.51 -8.99 -19.49
N ALA A 260 -7.54 -8.66 -18.63
CA ALA A 260 -7.61 -8.91 -17.19
C ALA A 260 -8.81 -8.19 -16.53
N ASP A 261 -9.27 -7.07 -17.09
CA ASP A 261 -10.48 -6.41 -16.62
C ASP A 261 -11.71 -7.28 -16.85
N LEU A 262 -11.79 -8.07 -17.92
CA LEU A 262 -12.92 -9.00 -18.12
C LEU A 262 -12.97 -10.10 -17.05
N ILE A 263 -11.84 -10.48 -16.47
CA ILE A 263 -11.77 -11.46 -15.37
C ILE A 263 -12.06 -10.77 -14.03
N ALA A 264 -11.57 -9.55 -13.84
CA ALA A 264 -11.82 -8.75 -12.64
C ALA A 264 -13.25 -8.17 -12.56
N THR A 265 -13.95 -7.98 -13.69
CA THR A 265 -15.27 -7.36 -13.76
C THR A 265 -16.43 -8.34 -13.98
N ARG A 266 -16.18 -9.62 -14.26
CA ARG A 266 -17.23 -10.66 -14.41
C ARG A 266 -17.75 -11.26 -13.09
N GLY A 267 -17.67 -10.51 -11.98
CA GLY A 267 -18.22 -10.88 -10.66
C GLY A 267 -19.41 -10.03 -10.25
#